data_AF-S3E2V6-F1
#
_entry.id   AF-S3E2V6-F1
#
_cell.length_a   1.000
_cell.length_b   1.000
_cell.length_c   1.000
_cell.angle_alpha   90.00
_cell.angle_beta   90.00
_cell.angle_gamma   90.00
#
_symmetry.space_group_name_H-M   'P 1'
#
loop_
_entity.id
_entity.type
_entity.pdbx_description
1 polymer ?
#
loop_
_entity_poly.entity_id
_entity_poly.type
_entity_poly.pdbx_seq_one_letter_code
_entity_poly.pdbx_strand_id
1 'polypeptide(L)'
;MPFINFGVLLAIVLALTPCFSLAANTTASSNGLMVGAARVDITPTPNSLWLPLNIYDNERLYVRAIVFNNDGVYGAFISCELAFIKDPIYKAANALVAAYLNTTTSNVIVSITHAHSAGPAGVTTANQYGNAALSTYPSVAEAALAAVEKALLVMRPAKVGYNTGSAYHNVNRDALNPLTGRWTQASNTSGPVDREVQVLTFLSTDATPEPLAAWTSYAMHPVQSYLSEYTTGD
;
A
#
# COMPACT_ATOMS: atom_id res chain seq x y z
N MET A 1 -46.78 66.68 -53.34
CA MET A 1 -46.96 66.31 -51.92
C MET A 1 -47.54 64.90 -51.88
N PRO A 2 -47.17 63.98 -50.97
CA PRO A 2 -45.91 63.70 -50.25
C PRO A 2 -45.42 62.23 -50.47
N PHE A 3 -44.10 61.94 -50.53
CA PHE A 3 -43.22 61.32 -49.50
C PHE A 3 -42.93 59.79 -49.61
N ILE A 4 -41.63 59.46 -49.66
CA ILE A 4 -40.90 58.35 -48.96
C ILE A 4 -41.07 56.92 -49.56
N ASN A 5 -40.08 56.04 -49.76
CA ASN A 5 -38.69 55.88 -49.32
C ASN A 5 -37.90 55.03 -50.36
N PHE A 6 -36.63 55.35 -50.63
CA PHE A 6 -35.70 54.46 -51.32
C PHE A 6 -34.94 53.64 -50.26
N GLY A 7 -35.29 52.36 -50.12
CA GLY A 7 -34.55 51.42 -49.27
C GLY A 7 -33.36 50.83 -50.04
N VAL A 8 -32.15 51.24 -49.68
CA VAL A 8 -30.90 50.60 -50.11
C VAL A 8 -30.74 49.30 -49.32
N LEU A 9 -30.82 48.15 -50.00
CA LEU A 9 -30.47 46.86 -49.40
C LEU A 9 -28.96 46.65 -49.55
N LEU A 10 -28.21 46.86 -48.47
CA LEU A 10 -26.79 46.54 -48.36
C LEU A 10 -26.67 45.04 -48.04
N ALA A 11 -26.25 44.23 -49.00
CA ALA A 11 -25.96 42.81 -48.78
C ALA A 11 -24.62 42.67 -48.03
N ILE A 12 -24.68 42.38 -46.74
CA ILE A 12 -23.52 42.01 -45.93
C ILE A 12 -23.22 40.53 -46.19
N VAL A 13 -22.15 40.25 -46.94
CA VAL A 13 -21.60 38.90 -47.08
C VAL A 13 -20.77 38.60 -45.84
N LEU A 14 -21.34 37.87 -44.88
CA LEU A 14 -20.61 37.32 -43.74
C LEU A 14 -19.73 36.17 -44.24
N ALA A 15 -18.43 36.43 -44.41
CA ALA A 15 -17.45 35.38 -44.66
C ALA A 15 -17.26 34.56 -43.37
N LEU A 16 -17.97 33.43 -43.27
CA LEU A 16 -17.72 32.40 -42.28
C LEU A 16 -16.40 31.69 -42.62
N THR A 17 -15.29 32.19 -42.08
CA THR A 17 -14.02 31.47 -42.03
C THR A 17 -14.17 30.31 -41.04
N PRO A 18 -14.11 29.04 -41.47
CA PRO A 18 -14.06 27.94 -40.52
C PRO A 18 -12.71 28.01 -39.80
N CYS A 19 -12.76 28.39 -38.52
CA CYS A 19 -11.63 28.26 -37.61
C CYS A 19 -11.45 26.75 -37.36
N PHE A 20 -10.71 26.09 -38.25
CA PHE A 20 -10.19 24.75 -37.95
C PHE A 20 -9.13 24.92 -36.87
N SER A 21 -9.55 24.77 -35.61
CA SER A 21 -8.63 24.49 -34.51
C SER A 21 -7.96 23.17 -34.84
N LEU A 22 -6.72 23.24 -35.34
CA LEU A 22 -5.80 22.12 -35.27
C LEU A 22 -5.63 21.80 -33.78
N ALA A 23 -6.40 20.83 -33.30
CA ALA A 23 -6.08 20.18 -32.05
C ALA A 23 -4.67 19.62 -32.23
N ALA A 24 -3.68 20.27 -31.61
CA ALA A 24 -2.38 19.68 -31.45
C ALA A 24 -2.63 18.36 -30.73
N ASN A 25 -2.47 17.24 -31.44
CA ASN A 25 -2.24 15.96 -30.81
C ASN A 25 -0.93 16.11 -30.06
N THR A 26 -1.01 16.62 -28.82
CA THR A 26 -0.01 16.30 -27.83
C THR A 26 -0.10 14.80 -27.68
N THR A 27 0.74 14.09 -28.43
CA THR A 27 1.17 12.75 -28.04
C THR A 27 1.89 12.95 -26.71
N ALA A 28 1.12 13.09 -25.63
CA ALA A 28 1.60 12.70 -24.33
C ALA A 28 2.01 11.24 -24.54
N SER A 29 3.31 11.01 -24.54
CA SER A 29 3.85 9.67 -24.38
C SER A 29 3.31 9.21 -23.03
N SER A 30 2.14 8.57 -23.00
CA SER A 30 1.73 7.85 -21.81
C SER A 30 2.77 6.75 -21.69
N ASN A 31 3.74 6.92 -20.81
CA ASN A 31 4.75 5.88 -20.56
C ASN A 31 4.12 4.63 -19.91
N GLY A 32 2.79 4.52 -19.94
CA GLY A 32 2.01 3.51 -19.26
C GLY A 32 2.11 3.68 -17.75
N LEU A 33 1.37 2.85 -17.04
CA LEU A 33 1.63 2.63 -15.63
C LEU A 33 3.02 1.98 -15.50
N MET A 34 3.91 2.59 -14.74
CA MET A 34 5.20 2.01 -14.38
C MET A 34 5.14 1.52 -12.94
N VAL A 35 5.67 0.32 -12.65
CA VAL A 35 5.62 -0.27 -11.31
C VAL A 35 6.96 -0.89 -10.97
N GLY A 36 7.43 -0.64 -9.75
CA GLY A 36 8.57 -1.33 -9.16
C GLY A 36 8.21 -1.81 -7.76
N ALA A 37 8.83 -2.91 -7.33
CA ALA A 37 8.62 -3.46 -6.01
C ALA A 37 9.94 -3.93 -5.40
N ALA A 38 10.09 -3.70 -4.10
CA ALA A 38 11.27 -4.12 -3.35
C ALA A 38 10.94 -4.33 -1.88
N ARG A 39 11.91 -4.89 -1.16
CA ARG A 39 11.82 -5.07 0.30
C ARG A 39 13.14 -4.77 0.98
N VAL A 40 13.06 -4.41 2.25
CA VAL A 40 14.20 -4.18 3.15
C VAL A 40 14.01 -5.05 4.39
N ASP A 41 15.05 -5.78 4.77
CA ASP A 41 15.08 -6.60 5.98
C ASP A 41 15.11 -5.70 7.22
N ILE A 42 14.18 -5.93 8.14
CA ILE A 42 14.06 -5.24 9.44
C ILE A 42 14.15 -6.23 10.61
N THR A 43 14.62 -7.45 10.36
CA THR A 43 14.75 -8.50 11.36
C THR A 43 15.72 -8.04 12.45
N PRO A 44 15.27 -7.94 13.72
CA PRO A 44 16.16 -7.56 14.81
C PRO A 44 17.12 -8.71 15.09
N THR A 45 18.36 -8.40 15.48
CA THR A 45 19.30 -9.39 15.98
C THR A 45 18.71 -10.10 17.20
N PRO A 46 19.04 -11.38 17.43
CA PRO A 46 18.60 -12.11 18.61
C PRO A 46 18.92 -11.35 19.89
N ASN A 47 17.94 -11.28 20.80
CA ASN A 47 18.09 -10.59 22.08
C ASN A 47 17.26 -11.33 23.15
N SER A 48 17.91 -11.72 24.23
CA SER A 48 17.30 -12.51 25.30
C SER A 48 16.24 -11.74 26.12
N LEU A 49 16.18 -10.42 25.97
CA LEU A 49 15.17 -9.57 26.61
C LEU A 49 13.91 -9.39 25.74
N TRP A 50 13.93 -9.94 24.52
CA TRP A 50 12.97 -9.65 23.48
C TRP A 50 12.26 -10.93 23.03
N LEU A 51 10.93 -10.96 23.10
CA LEU A 51 10.16 -12.07 22.53
C LEU A 51 9.60 -11.68 21.16
N PRO A 52 9.55 -12.60 20.18
CA PRO A 52 10.32 -13.84 20.13
C PRO A 52 11.84 -13.62 20.19
N LEU A 53 12.58 -14.57 20.78
CA LEU A 53 14.01 -14.46 21.07
C LEU A 53 14.88 -14.43 19.81
N ASN A 54 14.31 -14.81 18.66
CA ASN A 54 14.98 -14.95 17.37
C ASN A 54 16.19 -15.90 17.41
N ILE A 55 16.18 -16.92 18.28
CA ILE A 55 17.32 -17.83 18.45
C ILE A 55 17.45 -18.88 17.33
N TYR A 56 16.47 -18.92 16.42
CA TYR A 56 16.41 -19.83 15.28
C TYR A 56 16.35 -19.02 13.98
N ASP A 57 17.21 -19.35 13.00
CA ASP A 57 17.24 -18.70 11.68
C ASP A 57 16.12 -19.24 10.79
N ASN A 58 14.88 -18.94 11.17
CA ASN A 58 13.68 -19.41 10.47
C ASN A 58 13.27 -18.42 9.38
N GLU A 59 12.71 -17.27 9.80
CA GLU A 59 12.09 -16.30 8.91
C GLU A 59 12.58 -14.88 9.20
N ARG A 60 12.47 -14.03 8.18
CA ARG A 60 12.91 -12.64 8.20
C ARG A 60 11.70 -11.72 8.13
N LEU A 61 11.82 -10.58 8.80
CA LEU A 61 10.84 -9.50 8.79
C LEU A 61 11.25 -8.46 7.76
N TYR A 62 10.28 -7.90 7.05
CA TYR A 62 10.51 -6.92 6.00
C TYR A 62 9.55 -5.75 6.06
N VAL A 63 10.06 -4.60 5.61
CA VAL A 63 9.24 -3.56 4.98
C VAL A 63 9.24 -3.80 3.48
N ARG A 64 8.05 -3.91 2.88
CA ARG A 64 7.84 -4.11 1.44
C ARG A 64 7.23 -2.86 0.84
N ALA A 65 7.71 -2.43 -0.32
CA ALA A 65 7.17 -1.30 -1.06
C ALA A 65 6.79 -1.73 -2.48
N ILE A 66 5.61 -1.27 -2.92
CA ILE A 66 5.21 -1.21 -4.32
C ILE A 66 5.12 0.27 -4.67
N VAL A 67 5.95 0.73 -5.60
CA VAL A 67 5.94 2.11 -6.09
C VAL A 67 5.39 2.10 -7.50
N PHE A 68 4.48 3.02 -7.78
CA PHE A 68 3.89 3.16 -9.10
C PHE A 68 3.93 4.60 -9.57
N ASN A 69 4.10 4.78 -10.89
CA ASN A 69 4.02 6.06 -11.57
C ASN A 69 3.01 5.95 -12.71
N ASN A 70 2.12 6.93 -12.80
CA ASN A 70 1.26 7.09 -13.96
C ASN A 70 1.31 8.55 -14.40
N ASP A 71 1.80 8.79 -15.62
CA ASP A 71 1.94 10.12 -16.22
C ASP A 71 2.64 11.15 -15.29
N GLY A 72 3.71 10.72 -14.62
CA GLY A 72 4.50 11.59 -13.74
C GLY A 72 3.98 11.69 -12.30
N VAL A 73 2.81 11.13 -12.00
CA VAL A 73 2.29 11.07 -10.63
C VAL A 73 2.74 9.78 -9.95
N TYR A 74 3.52 9.90 -8.88
CA TYR A 74 3.97 8.78 -8.08
C TYR A 74 3.03 8.46 -6.92
N GLY A 75 2.92 7.17 -6.58
CA GLY A 75 2.29 6.68 -5.36
C GLY A 75 3.00 5.43 -4.85
N ALA A 76 2.70 5.05 -3.61
CA ALA A 76 3.32 3.89 -2.98
C ALA A 76 2.36 3.14 -2.04
N PHE A 77 2.44 1.81 -2.08
CA PHE A 77 1.93 0.93 -1.04
C PHE A 77 3.08 0.34 -0.25
N ILE A 78 3.04 0.52 1.07
CA ILE A 78 4.08 0.07 1.99
C ILE A 78 3.43 -0.85 3.00
N SER A 79 3.93 -2.08 3.12
CA SER A 79 3.52 -3.05 4.14
C SER A 79 4.70 -3.36 5.04
N CYS A 80 4.49 -3.20 6.35
CA CYS A 80 5.50 -3.49 7.36
C CYS A 80 5.10 -4.73 8.17
N GLU A 81 5.96 -5.73 8.24
CA GLU A 81 5.77 -6.88 9.14
C GLU A 81 6.03 -6.45 10.57
N LEU A 82 4.97 -5.99 11.23
CA LEU A 82 4.96 -5.44 12.58
C LEU A 82 3.64 -5.78 13.27
N ALA A 83 3.68 -5.87 14.60
CA ALA A 83 2.48 -6.05 15.41
C ALA A 83 1.55 -4.84 15.37
N PHE A 84 2.06 -3.61 15.27
CA PHE A 84 1.23 -2.41 15.18
C PHE A 84 2.05 -1.19 14.76
N ILE A 85 1.39 -0.06 14.49
CA ILE A 85 2.06 1.20 14.22
C ILE A 85 1.32 2.33 14.95
N LYS A 86 2.08 3.20 15.63
CA LYS A 86 1.53 4.40 16.25
C LYS A 86 1.31 5.49 15.20
N ASP A 87 0.25 6.27 15.37
CA ASP A 87 -0.12 7.35 14.45
C ASP A 87 1.04 8.33 14.13
N PRO A 88 1.84 8.82 15.10
CA PRO A 88 3.02 9.63 14.78
C PRO A 88 4.06 8.95 13.88
N ILE A 89 4.29 7.65 14.07
CA ILE A 89 5.25 6.87 13.27
C ILE A 89 4.70 6.63 11.86
N TYR A 90 3.41 6.31 11.76
CA TYR A 90 2.70 6.21 10.48
C TYR A 90 2.81 7.53 9.70
N LYS A 91 2.47 8.66 10.33
CA LYS A 91 2.51 9.99 9.71
C LYS A 91 3.92 10.37 9.27
N ALA A 92 4.94 10.06 10.08
CA ALA A 92 6.32 10.31 9.73
C ALA A 92 6.77 9.50 8.49
N ALA A 93 6.47 8.20 8.45
CA ALA A 93 6.79 7.35 7.30
C ALA A 93 6.05 7.80 6.03
N ASN A 94 4.76 8.09 6.14
CA ASN A 94 3.94 8.58 5.03
C ASN A 94 4.47 9.91 4.48
N ALA A 95 4.72 10.90 5.35
CA ALA A 95 5.22 12.21 4.94
C ALA A 95 6.62 12.14 4.32
N LEU A 96 7.52 11.32 4.89
CA LEU A 96 8.88 11.14 4.37
C LEU A 96 8.85 10.56 2.95
N VAL A 97 8.08 9.48 2.75
CA VAL A 97 7.95 8.84 1.43
C VAL A 97 7.25 9.77 0.43
N ALA A 98 6.19 10.46 0.84
CA ALA A 98 5.48 11.39 -0.03
C ALA A 98 6.38 12.53 -0.51
N ALA A 99 7.19 13.11 0.40
CA ALA A 99 8.16 14.14 0.07
C ALA A 99 9.23 13.61 -0.90
N TYR A 100 9.77 12.42 -0.66
CA TYR A 100 10.79 11.81 -1.51
C TYR A 100 10.28 11.53 -2.93
N LEU A 101 9.05 11.01 -3.06
CA LEU A 101 8.41 10.74 -4.34
C LEU A 101 7.83 11.99 -5.02
N ASN A 102 8.00 13.18 -4.42
CA ASN A 102 7.39 14.42 -4.88
C ASN A 102 5.87 14.28 -5.14
N THR A 103 5.16 13.71 -4.17
CA THR A 103 3.72 13.41 -4.25
C THR A 103 3.00 13.82 -2.96
N THR A 104 1.70 13.57 -2.88
CA THR A 104 0.88 13.87 -1.70
C THR A 104 0.84 12.70 -0.73
N THR A 105 0.62 12.97 0.55
CA THR A 105 0.44 11.93 1.58
C THR A 105 -0.75 11.02 1.30
N SER A 106 -1.77 11.50 0.57
CA SER A 106 -2.90 10.69 0.08
C SER A 106 -2.52 9.67 -0.99
N ASN A 107 -1.37 9.81 -1.64
CA ASN A 107 -0.86 8.87 -2.64
C ASN A 107 0.05 7.78 -2.03
N VAL A 108 0.22 7.80 -0.71
CA VAL A 108 1.06 6.85 0.03
C VAL A 108 0.19 6.13 1.05
N ILE A 109 0.19 4.80 1.02
CA ILE A 109 -0.46 3.97 2.03
C ILE A 109 0.64 3.21 2.78
N VAL A 110 0.60 3.28 4.11
CA VAL A 110 1.44 2.46 5.00
C VAL A 110 0.51 1.55 5.80
N SER A 111 0.71 0.24 5.73
CA SER A 111 -0.02 -0.76 6.50
C SER A 111 0.93 -1.63 7.32
N ILE A 112 0.36 -2.37 8.27
CA ILE A 112 1.07 -3.40 9.03
C ILE A 112 0.34 -4.72 8.89
N THR A 113 1.08 -5.83 8.93
CA THR A 113 0.48 -7.18 8.87
C THR A 113 -0.26 -7.55 10.15
N HIS A 114 0.11 -6.95 11.28
CA HIS A 114 -0.33 -7.29 12.64
C HIS A 114 0.32 -8.57 13.19
N ALA A 115 1.48 -8.97 12.67
CA ALA A 115 2.23 -10.16 13.11
C ALA A 115 2.61 -10.09 14.60
N HIS A 116 2.19 -11.08 15.38
CA HIS A 116 2.47 -11.14 16.82
C HIS A 116 3.86 -11.74 17.12
N SER A 117 4.50 -12.33 16.10
CA SER A 117 5.88 -12.82 16.14
C SER A 117 6.88 -11.94 15.39
N ALA A 118 6.48 -10.72 15.02
CA ALA A 118 7.34 -9.72 14.37
C ALA A 118 7.92 -8.67 15.34
N GLY A 119 8.00 -8.99 16.63
CA GLY A 119 8.41 -8.04 17.68
C GLY A 119 9.76 -8.38 18.31
N PRO A 120 10.47 -7.36 18.82
CA PRO A 120 11.40 -7.51 19.93
C PRO A 120 10.68 -7.52 21.30
N ALA A 121 9.35 -7.54 21.36
CA ALA A 121 8.60 -7.79 22.59
C ALA A 121 7.18 -8.18 22.20
N GLY A 122 6.91 -9.48 22.20
CA GLY A 122 5.60 -10.07 21.95
C GLY A 122 4.52 -9.22 22.60
N VAL A 123 3.49 -8.88 21.83
CA VAL A 123 2.32 -8.08 22.23
C VAL A 123 2.53 -6.65 22.73
N THR A 124 3.74 -6.19 23.06
CA THR A 124 3.93 -4.82 23.56
C THR A 124 5.09 -4.11 22.86
N THR A 125 4.71 -3.33 21.85
CA THR A 125 5.42 -2.15 21.31
C THR A 125 6.32 -2.34 20.10
N ALA A 126 5.68 -2.47 18.93
CA ALA A 126 6.28 -2.08 17.65
C ALA A 126 6.73 -0.59 17.60
N ASN A 127 6.43 0.20 18.63
CA ASN A 127 6.95 1.55 18.85
C ASN A 127 8.46 1.61 19.09
N GLN A 128 9.10 0.45 19.33
CA GLN A 128 10.50 0.44 19.69
C GLN A 128 11.42 0.76 18.50
N TYR A 129 11.04 0.43 17.26
CA TYR A 129 11.86 0.74 16.06
C TYR A 129 12.06 2.27 15.85
N GLY A 130 11.27 3.12 16.52
CA GLY A 130 11.48 4.59 16.56
C GLY A 130 11.91 5.13 17.93
N ASN A 131 12.27 4.27 18.89
CA ASN A 131 12.69 4.65 20.24
C ASN A 131 14.23 4.58 20.35
N ALA A 132 14.81 5.42 21.22
CA ALA A 132 16.24 5.47 21.51
C ALA A 132 16.84 4.10 21.90
N ALA A 133 16.06 3.21 22.52
CA ALA A 133 16.53 1.87 22.90
C ALA A 133 16.81 0.93 21.71
N LEU A 134 16.21 1.16 20.53
CA LEU A 134 16.49 0.41 19.29
C LEU A 134 17.12 1.29 18.22
N SER A 135 17.76 2.40 18.58
CA SER A 135 18.34 3.37 17.63
C SER A 135 19.41 2.79 16.69
N THR A 136 19.83 1.54 16.91
CA THR A 136 20.73 0.80 16.01
C THR A 136 20.00 0.22 14.78
N TYR A 137 18.67 0.12 14.81
CA TYR A 137 17.85 -0.31 13.68
C TYR A 137 17.24 0.91 12.98
N PRO A 138 17.03 0.83 11.65
CA PRO A 138 16.30 1.88 10.96
C PRO A 138 14.89 1.98 11.53
N SER A 139 14.42 3.21 11.68
CA SER A 139 13.01 3.48 11.94
C SER A 139 12.13 2.97 10.80
N VAL A 140 10.83 2.78 11.07
CA VAL A 140 9.86 2.40 10.05
C VAL A 140 9.87 3.38 8.86
N ALA A 141 10.08 4.66 9.12
CA ALA A 141 10.16 5.68 8.08
C ALA A 141 11.41 5.49 7.20
N GLU A 142 12.58 5.27 7.79
CA GLU A 142 13.82 5.02 7.05
C GLU A 142 13.77 3.70 6.28
N ALA A 143 13.23 2.64 6.87
CA ALA A 143 13.06 1.35 6.20
C ALA A 143 12.06 1.44 5.03
N ALA A 144 10.96 2.18 5.20
CA ALA A 144 9.99 2.44 4.15
C ALA A 144 10.61 3.24 2.99
N LEU A 145 11.35 4.30 3.30
CA LEU A 145 12.07 5.07 2.29
C LEU A 145 13.07 4.19 1.54
N ALA A 146 13.91 3.42 2.24
CA ALA A 146 14.88 2.53 1.61
C ALA A 146 14.22 1.47 0.71
N ALA A 147 13.04 0.94 1.08
CA ALA A 147 12.29 0.03 0.23
C ALA A 147 11.74 0.75 -1.02
N VAL A 148 11.27 1.99 -0.88
CA VAL A 148 10.82 2.84 -2.00
C VAL A 148 11.96 3.15 -2.96
N GLU A 149 13.14 3.51 -2.45
CA GLU A 149 14.33 3.77 -3.27
C GLU A 149 14.71 2.54 -4.11
N LYS A 150 14.75 1.36 -3.49
CA LYS A 150 15.02 0.12 -4.20
C LYS A 150 13.96 -0.22 -5.24
N ALA A 151 12.68 0.03 -4.93
CA ALA A 151 11.58 -0.21 -5.85
C ALA A 151 11.66 0.71 -7.09
N LEU A 152 12.05 1.97 -6.92
CA LEU A 152 12.23 2.92 -8.03
C LEU A 152 13.29 2.45 -9.04
N LEU A 153 14.37 1.82 -8.56
CA LEU A 153 15.47 1.35 -9.43
C LEU A 153 15.07 0.20 -10.36
N VAL A 154 13.96 -0.48 -10.08
CA VAL A 154 13.51 -1.67 -10.82
C VAL A 154 12.14 -1.49 -11.45
N MET A 155 11.70 -0.24 -11.63
CA MET A 155 10.40 0.06 -12.24
C MET A 155 10.33 -0.41 -13.69
N ARG A 156 9.20 -1.01 -14.05
CA ARG A 156 8.93 -1.54 -15.38
C ARG A 156 7.53 -1.18 -15.85
N PRO A 157 7.29 -1.11 -17.17
CA PRO A 157 5.95 -0.95 -17.73
C PRO A 157 5.03 -2.05 -17.24
N ALA A 158 3.83 -1.69 -16.82
CA ALA A 158 2.92 -2.60 -16.14
C ALA A 158 1.44 -2.32 -16.46
N LYS A 159 0.62 -3.32 -16.17
CA LYS A 159 -0.83 -3.21 -16.05
C LYS A 159 -1.23 -3.66 -14.65
N VAL A 160 -2.30 -3.07 -14.13
CA VAL A 160 -2.88 -3.43 -12.84
C VAL A 160 -4.22 -4.12 -13.04
N GLY A 161 -4.49 -5.13 -12.23
CA GLY A 161 -5.77 -5.82 -12.17
C GLY A 161 -6.20 -6.04 -10.73
N TYR A 162 -7.49 -6.18 -10.52
CA TYR A 162 -8.09 -6.48 -9.22
C TYR A 162 -8.92 -7.76 -9.34
N ASN A 163 -8.83 -8.62 -8.34
CA ASN A 163 -9.66 -9.80 -8.23
C ASN A 163 -9.98 -10.11 -6.76
N THR A 164 -11.04 -10.87 -6.55
CA THR A 164 -11.48 -11.35 -5.24
C THR A 164 -11.58 -12.87 -5.25
N GLY A 165 -11.35 -13.48 -4.10
CA GLY A 165 -11.57 -14.90 -3.86
C GLY A 165 -12.10 -15.14 -2.45
N SER A 166 -12.10 -16.39 -2.02
CA SER A 166 -12.46 -16.72 -0.64
C SER A 166 -11.45 -17.67 -0.01
N ALA A 167 -11.15 -17.43 1.27
CA ALA A 167 -10.36 -18.32 2.10
C ALA A 167 -11.10 -18.63 3.41
N TYR A 168 -10.86 -19.81 3.96
CA TYR A 168 -11.61 -20.36 5.11
C TYR A 168 -10.72 -20.61 6.33
N HIS A 169 -9.54 -19.98 6.38
CA HIS A 169 -8.58 -20.14 7.46
C HIS A 169 -8.93 -19.33 8.73
N ASN A 170 -9.70 -18.26 8.60
CA ASN A 170 -10.09 -17.41 9.73
C ASN A 170 -11.34 -17.92 10.45
N VAL A 171 -11.57 -17.46 11.68
CA VAL A 171 -12.81 -17.70 12.42
C VAL A 171 -13.09 -16.49 13.29
N ASN A 172 -14.37 -16.22 13.55
CA ASN A 172 -14.74 -15.23 14.54
C ASN A 172 -14.23 -15.71 15.91
N ARG A 173 -13.58 -14.84 16.68
CA ARG A 173 -13.00 -15.22 17.98
C ARG A 173 -13.82 -14.74 19.18
N ASP A 174 -14.95 -14.09 18.96
CA ASP A 174 -15.82 -13.57 20.00
C ASP A 174 -16.88 -14.63 20.30
N ALA A 175 -16.58 -15.49 21.26
CA ALA A 175 -17.50 -16.53 21.73
C ALA A 175 -18.16 -16.12 23.04
N LEU A 176 -19.45 -16.39 23.20
CA LEU A 176 -20.13 -16.22 24.48
C LEU A 176 -19.86 -17.45 25.36
N ASN A 177 -19.26 -17.25 26.52
CA ASN A 177 -19.08 -18.33 27.49
C ASN A 177 -20.44 -18.66 28.14
N PRO A 178 -20.96 -19.89 27.99
CA PRO A 178 -22.30 -20.24 28.46
C PRO A 178 -22.40 -20.33 30.00
N LEU A 179 -21.28 -20.53 30.69
CA LEU A 179 -21.25 -20.61 32.16
C LEU A 179 -21.24 -19.23 32.81
N THR A 180 -20.56 -18.27 32.18
CA THR A 180 -20.36 -16.93 32.76
C THR A 180 -21.20 -15.84 32.11
N GLY A 181 -21.78 -16.10 30.93
CA GLY A 181 -22.50 -15.11 30.12
C GLY A 181 -21.61 -13.99 29.58
N ARG A 182 -20.28 -14.17 29.57
CA ARG A 182 -19.30 -13.16 29.12
C ARG A 182 -18.66 -13.54 27.81
N TRP A 183 -18.28 -12.54 27.02
CA TRP A 183 -17.44 -12.75 25.84
C TRP A 183 -16.06 -13.29 26.25
N THR A 184 -15.59 -14.27 25.50
CA THR A 184 -14.26 -14.87 25.62
C THR A 184 -13.61 -14.99 24.24
N GLN A 185 -12.28 -14.97 24.22
CA GLN A 185 -11.52 -15.25 23.01
C GLN A 185 -11.52 -16.77 22.76
N ALA A 186 -12.44 -17.24 21.92
CA ALA A 186 -12.52 -18.64 21.47
C ALA A 186 -13.22 -18.72 20.12
N SER A 187 -13.03 -19.83 19.39
CA SER A 187 -13.65 -20.03 18.08
C SER A 187 -15.18 -19.95 18.17
N ASN A 188 -15.76 -18.99 17.45
CA ASN A 188 -17.19 -18.85 17.23
C ASN A 188 -17.53 -19.12 15.77
N THR A 189 -17.88 -20.37 15.46
CA THR A 189 -18.21 -20.79 14.09
C THR A 189 -19.56 -20.27 13.58
N SER A 190 -20.39 -19.74 14.47
CA SER A 190 -21.68 -19.10 14.13
C SER A 190 -21.58 -17.58 13.97
N GLY A 191 -20.44 -16.98 14.36
CA GLY A 191 -20.21 -15.55 14.27
C GLY A 191 -19.92 -15.09 12.84
N PRO A 192 -20.04 -13.78 12.56
CA PRO A 192 -19.69 -13.23 11.25
C PRO A 192 -18.21 -13.42 10.98
N VAL A 193 -17.88 -13.87 9.77
CA VAL A 193 -16.51 -13.99 9.29
C VAL A 193 -16.44 -13.46 7.87
N ASP A 194 -15.56 -12.49 7.63
CA ASP A 194 -15.23 -12.07 6.28
C ASP A 194 -14.30 -13.09 5.63
N ARG A 195 -14.77 -13.76 4.59
CA ARG A 195 -14.02 -14.79 3.86
C ARG A 195 -13.33 -14.21 2.63
N GLU A 196 -13.61 -12.98 2.28
CA GLU A 196 -13.13 -12.38 1.04
C GLU A 196 -11.61 -12.15 1.13
N VAL A 197 -10.92 -12.61 0.10
CA VAL A 197 -9.52 -12.25 -0.16
C VAL A 197 -9.53 -11.28 -1.32
N GLN A 198 -9.01 -10.08 -1.12
CA GLN A 198 -8.89 -9.06 -2.15
C GLN A 198 -7.45 -9.00 -2.63
N VAL A 199 -7.23 -9.05 -3.95
CA VAL A 199 -5.90 -9.07 -4.54
C VAL A 199 -5.81 -8.01 -5.64
N LEU A 200 -4.92 -7.04 -5.44
CA LEU A 200 -4.46 -6.14 -6.49
C LEU A 200 -3.16 -6.71 -7.06
N THR A 201 -3.09 -6.93 -8.37
CA THR A 201 -1.93 -7.52 -9.04
C THR A 201 -1.35 -6.57 -10.08
N PHE A 202 -0.03 -6.45 -10.09
CA PHE A 202 0.73 -5.70 -11.09
C PHE A 202 1.50 -6.69 -11.97
N LEU A 203 1.23 -6.66 -13.27
CA LEU A 203 1.87 -7.51 -14.27
C LEU A 203 2.69 -6.64 -15.22
N SER A 204 3.92 -7.05 -15.51
CA SER A 204 4.73 -6.39 -16.53
C SER A 204 4.05 -6.49 -17.90
N THR A 205 4.24 -5.44 -18.72
CA THR A 205 3.86 -5.39 -20.13
C THR A 205 5.06 -5.52 -21.07
N ASP A 206 6.19 -6.01 -20.57
CA ASP A 206 7.34 -6.36 -21.41
C ASP A 206 7.01 -7.55 -22.33
N ALA A 207 7.94 -7.88 -23.24
CA ALA A 207 7.75 -8.94 -24.23
C ALA A 207 7.30 -10.29 -23.63
N THR A 208 7.76 -10.59 -22.41
CA THR A 208 7.29 -11.72 -21.61
C THR A 208 6.61 -11.19 -20.35
N PRO A 209 5.26 -11.15 -20.29
CA PRO A 209 4.54 -10.69 -19.11
C PRO A 209 4.85 -11.54 -17.88
N GLU A 210 5.26 -10.89 -16.79
CA GLU A 210 5.50 -11.55 -15.51
C GLU A 210 4.91 -10.75 -14.33
N PRO A 211 4.54 -11.40 -13.22
CA PRO A 211 4.11 -10.68 -12.02
C PRO A 211 5.22 -9.83 -11.42
N LEU A 212 4.93 -8.55 -11.21
CA LEU A 212 5.84 -7.61 -10.55
C LEU A 212 5.56 -7.54 -9.05
N ALA A 213 4.28 -7.48 -8.68
CA ALA A 213 3.85 -7.41 -7.28
C ALA A 213 2.38 -7.78 -7.12
N ALA A 214 2.01 -8.11 -5.88
CA ALA A 214 0.63 -8.21 -5.45
C ALA A 214 0.44 -7.52 -4.09
N TRP A 215 -0.71 -6.88 -3.91
CA TRP A 215 -1.18 -6.37 -2.62
C TRP A 215 -2.45 -7.11 -2.24
N THR A 216 -2.40 -7.82 -1.12
CA THR A 216 -3.47 -8.70 -0.69
C THR A 216 -4.06 -8.23 0.64
N SER A 217 -5.38 -8.25 0.74
CA SER A 217 -6.11 -8.01 1.98
C SER A 217 -6.95 -9.24 2.32
N TYR A 218 -6.82 -9.74 3.55
CA TYR A 218 -7.61 -10.84 4.09
C TYR A 218 -7.74 -10.69 5.61
N ALA A 219 -8.96 -10.79 6.12
CA ALA A 219 -9.27 -10.52 7.53
C ALA A 219 -8.89 -11.70 8.44
N MET A 220 -7.61 -11.83 8.79
CA MET A 220 -7.13 -12.86 9.72
C MET A 220 -6.07 -12.29 10.65
N HIS A 221 -6.18 -12.60 11.94
CA HIS A 221 -5.11 -12.26 12.89
C HIS A 221 -3.91 -13.19 12.66
N PRO A 222 -2.72 -12.66 12.38
CA PRO A 222 -1.52 -13.46 12.16
C PRO A 222 -0.86 -13.77 13.52
N VAL A 223 -1.33 -14.86 14.12
CA VAL A 223 -0.94 -15.34 15.47
C VAL A 223 -0.53 -16.81 15.46
N GLN A 224 -0.19 -17.35 14.28
CA GLN A 224 0.09 -18.77 14.10
C GLN A 224 1.34 -19.22 14.87
N SER A 225 2.32 -18.33 14.98
CA SER A 225 3.58 -18.52 15.69
C SER A 225 3.63 -17.69 16.98
N TYR A 226 2.50 -17.16 17.44
CA TYR A 226 2.48 -16.34 18.64
C TYR A 226 2.95 -17.12 19.87
N LEU A 227 3.93 -16.56 20.59
CA LEU A 227 4.61 -17.19 21.74
C LEU A 227 5.38 -18.48 21.41
N SER A 228 5.71 -18.73 20.15
CA SER A 228 6.49 -19.91 19.74
C SER A 228 8.02 -19.69 19.74
N GLU A 229 8.50 -18.57 20.30
CA GLU A 229 9.91 -18.13 20.30
C GLU A 229 10.54 -17.86 18.93
N TYR A 230 9.82 -18.10 17.84
CA TYR A 230 10.25 -17.86 16.47
C TYR A 230 9.93 -16.44 16.02
N THR A 231 10.89 -15.76 15.39
CA THR A 231 10.65 -14.50 14.69
C THR A 231 10.15 -14.80 13.29
N THR A 232 8.97 -14.26 12.96
CA THR A 232 8.26 -14.55 11.70
C THR A 232 7.20 -13.48 11.42
N GLY A 233 6.84 -13.32 10.14
CA GLY A 233 5.72 -12.48 9.71
C GLY A 233 4.34 -13.06 10.01
N ASP A 234 4.27 -14.27 10.60
CA ASP A 234 3.07 -15.10 10.82
C ASP A 234 2.31 -15.47 9.52
#